data_AF-A0A9D8DDV2-F1
#
_entry.id   AF-A0A9D8DDV2-F1
#
_cell.length_a   1.000
_cell.length_b   1.000
_cell.length_c   1.000
_cell.angle_alpha   90.00
_cell.angle_beta   90.00
_cell.angle_gamma   90.00
#
_symmetry.space_group_name_H-M   'P 1'
#
loop_
_entity.id
_entity.type
_entity.pdbx_description
1 polymer ?
#
loop_
_entity_poly.entity_id
_entity_poly.type
_entity_poly.pdbx_seq_one_letter_code
_entity_poly.pdbx_strand_id
1 'polypeptide(L)'
;MAKAQQVELYADDSYGEAAARVISVRSAELIEHSRNVLDTSEIEGVHDMRVATRRLRAALEVFEPCLPRKPHRQALREVKRLADGLGERRERDVAIAALNAFNEQMHEPDQKGVSSLITRLREEQAEANRELAPLVDTASLSALGQTLEQLVASVRGAPGSSGSGEEAG
;
A
#
# COMPACT_ATOMS: atom_id res chain seq x y z
N MET A 1 -14.13 0.09 4.33
CA MET A 1 -13.43 0.91 3.30
C MET A 1 -12.92 2.22 3.89
N ALA A 2 -11.61 2.29 4.08
CA ALA A 2 -10.89 3.48 4.51
C ALA A 2 -11.09 4.64 3.53
N LYS A 3 -11.74 5.69 4.06
CA LYS A 3 -11.85 6.97 3.37
C LYS A 3 -10.45 7.57 3.25
N ALA A 4 -10.07 7.98 2.04
CA ALA A 4 -8.83 8.70 1.84
C ALA A 4 -8.87 10.01 2.66
N GLN A 5 -7.84 10.24 3.46
CA GLN A 5 -7.50 11.57 3.95
C GLN A 5 -7.32 12.49 2.74
N GLN A 6 -7.92 13.67 2.87
CA GLN A 6 -7.84 14.72 1.87
C GLN A 6 -6.43 15.30 1.90
N VAL A 7 -5.78 15.38 0.74
CA VAL A 7 -4.52 16.09 0.60
C VAL A 7 -4.85 17.50 0.16
N GLU A 8 -4.53 18.48 1.00
CA GLU A 8 -4.62 19.89 0.60
C GLU A 8 -3.47 20.23 -0.34
N LEU A 9 -3.84 20.67 -1.54
CA LEU A 9 -2.94 21.14 -2.59
C LEU A 9 -3.31 22.56 -2.96
N TYR A 10 -2.31 23.38 -3.25
CA TYR A 10 -2.47 24.79 -3.55
C TYR A 10 -2.05 25.06 -5.01
N ALA A 11 -2.69 26.04 -5.66
CA ALA A 11 -2.42 26.36 -7.06
C ALA A 11 -0.96 26.81 -7.30
N ASP A 12 -0.34 27.39 -6.28
CA ASP A 12 1.04 27.87 -6.31
C ASP A 12 2.05 26.80 -5.86
N ASP A 13 1.61 25.59 -5.49
CA ASP A 13 2.52 24.49 -5.19
C ASP A 13 3.33 24.13 -6.44
N SER A 14 4.66 24.11 -6.31
CA SER A 14 5.48 23.46 -7.32
C SER A 14 5.13 21.98 -7.41
N TYR A 15 5.41 21.34 -8.55
CA TYR A 15 5.16 19.91 -8.71
C TYR A 15 5.87 19.06 -7.64
N GLY A 16 7.06 19.48 -7.20
CA GLY A 16 7.79 18.86 -6.09
C GLY A 16 7.11 19.05 -4.73
N GLU A 17 6.55 20.22 -4.44
CA GLU A 17 5.85 20.46 -3.18
C GLU A 17 4.52 19.67 -3.12
N ALA A 18 3.81 19.59 -4.24
CA ALA A 18 2.65 18.72 -4.37
C ALA A 18 3.03 17.25 -4.14
N ALA A 19 4.15 16.78 -4.72
CA ALA A 19 4.67 15.43 -4.49
C ALA A 19 4.97 15.18 -3.00
N ALA A 20 5.67 16.10 -2.35
CA ALA A 20 6.01 16.04 -0.94
C ALA A 20 4.76 15.90 -0.06
N ARG A 21 3.75 16.76 -0.28
CA ARG A 21 2.47 16.71 0.47
C ARG A 21 1.73 15.40 0.26
N VAL A 22 1.55 14.96 -0.98
CA VAL A 22 0.82 13.72 -1.28
C VAL A 22 1.54 12.52 -0.69
N ILE A 23 2.85 12.38 -0.90
CA ILE A 23 3.61 11.24 -0.39
C ILE A 23 3.57 11.21 1.13
N SER A 24 3.76 12.34 1.82
CA SER A 24 3.67 12.39 3.29
C SER A 24 2.32 11.91 3.81
N VAL A 25 1.20 12.41 3.26
CA VAL A 25 -0.14 11.99 3.70
C VAL A 25 -0.38 10.51 3.43
N ARG A 26 -0.06 10.02 2.22
CA ARG A 26 -0.25 8.60 1.86
C ARG A 26 0.64 7.67 2.68
N SER A 27 1.82 8.11 3.07
CA SER A 27 2.72 7.35 3.95
C SER A 27 2.13 7.23 5.36
N ALA A 28 1.61 8.33 5.91
CA ALA A 28 0.97 8.33 7.23
C ALA A 28 -0.28 7.43 7.25
N GLU A 29 -1.13 7.50 6.22
CA GLU A 29 -2.31 6.62 6.08
C GLU A 29 -1.92 5.13 6.08
N LEU A 30 -0.88 4.77 5.32
CA LEU A 30 -0.40 3.39 5.26
C LEU A 30 0.00 2.87 6.64
N ILE A 31 0.74 3.68 7.41
CA ILE A 31 1.18 3.33 8.76
C ILE A 31 0.00 3.27 9.73
N GLU A 32 -0.99 4.15 9.61
CA GLU A 32 -2.20 4.12 10.43
C GLU A 32 -2.99 2.82 10.24
N HIS A 33 -3.12 2.37 9.00
CA HIS A 33 -3.85 1.15 8.65
C HIS A 33 -3.07 -0.16 8.89
N SER A 34 -1.83 -0.11 9.36
CA SER A 34 -1.09 -1.33 9.70
C SER A 34 -1.59 -2.02 10.97
N ARG A 35 -2.33 -1.29 11.82
CA ARG A 35 -2.86 -1.85 13.06
C ARG A 35 -3.81 -3.00 12.75
N ASN A 36 -3.56 -4.14 13.40
CA ASN A 36 -4.35 -5.37 13.24
C ASN A 36 -4.40 -5.93 11.80
N VAL A 37 -3.49 -5.54 10.91
CA VAL A 37 -3.45 -6.04 9.52
C VAL A 37 -3.30 -7.57 9.43
N LEU A 38 -2.66 -8.16 10.44
CA LEU A 38 -2.44 -9.61 10.55
C LEU A 38 -3.60 -10.35 11.25
N ASP A 39 -4.63 -9.65 11.73
CA ASP A 39 -5.81 -10.28 12.33
C ASP A 39 -6.64 -10.92 11.22
N THR A 40 -6.68 -12.25 11.18
CA THR A 40 -7.40 -12.96 10.13
C THR A 40 -8.91 -12.95 10.29
N SER A 41 -9.41 -12.59 11.48
CA SER A 41 -10.83 -12.44 11.77
C SER A 41 -11.39 -11.09 11.32
N GLU A 42 -10.54 -10.06 11.25
CA GLU A 42 -10.91 -8.72 10.78
C GLU A 42 -10.44 -8.50 9.34
N ILE A 43 -11.37 -8.71 8.42
CA ILE A 43 -11.09 -8.69 6.99
C ILE A 43 -10.84 -7.25 6.48
N GLU A 44 -11.43 -6.22 7.10
CA GLU A 44 -11.28 -4.84 6.65
C GLU A 44 -9.88 -4.29 6.93
N GLY A 45 -9.16 -4.79 7.95
CA GLY A 45 -7.80 -4.36 8.29
C GLY A 45 -6.82 -4.48 7.12
N VAL A 46 -6.68 -5.68 6.53
CA VAL A 46 -5.83 -5.85 5.33
C VAL A 46 -6.34 -5.05 4.14
N HIS A 47 -7.67 -4.94 4.01
CA HIS A 47 -8.27 -4.27 2.87
C HIS A 47 -7.89 -2.79 2.85
N ASP A 48 -8.03 -2.14 4.00
CA ASP A 48 -7.73 -0.72 4.18
C ASP A 48 -6.24 -0.42 4.00
N MET A 49 -5.36 -1.23 4.61
CA MET A 49 -3.91 -1.10 4.39
C MET A 49 -3.55 -1.31 2.92
N ARG A 50 -4.13 -2.29 2.24
CA ARG A 50 -3.90 -2.54 0.80
C ARG A 50 -4.33 -1.36 -0.05
N VAL A 51 -5.46 -0.72 0.27
CA VAL A 51 -5.93 0.47 -0.43
C VAL A 51 -4.95 1.64 -0.22
N ALA A 52 -4.50 1.87 1.01
CA ALA A 52 -3.49 2.90 1.32
C ALA A 52 -2.16 2.66 0.58
N THR A 53 -1.65 1.43 0.60
CA THR A 53 -0.42 1.03 -0.11
C THR A 53 -0.54 1.23 -1.62
N ARG A 54 -1.69 0.90 -2.23
CA ARG A 54 -1.93 1.18 -3.66
C ARG A 54 -1.94 2.67 -3.97
N ARG A 55 -2.54 3.50 -3.11
CA ARG A 55 -2.54 4.98 -3.27
C ARG A 55 -1.13 5.55 -3.16
N LEU A 56 -0.34 5.10 -2.18
CA LEU A 56 1.06 5.51 -2.04
C LEU A 56 1.89 5.10 -3.25
N ARG A 57 1.75 3.85 -3.72
CA ARG A 57 2.42 3.38 -4.94
C ARG A 57 2.10 4.25 -6.14
N ALA A 58 0.82 4.54 -6.36
CA ALA A 58 0.38 5.41 -7.45
C ALA A 58 0.97 6.81 -7.32
N ALA A 59 1.05 7.38 -6.11
CA ALA A 59 1.69 8.67 -5.89
C ALA A 59 3.19 8.62 -6.28
N LEU A 60 3.92 7.59 -5.85
CA LEU A 60 5.34 7.42 -6.20
C LEU A 60 5.55 7.24 -7.72
N GLU A 61 4.63 6.59 -8.42
CA GLU A 61 4.67 6.43 -9.88
C GLU A 61 4.32 7.74 -10.61
N VAL A 62 3.29 8.46 -10.16
CA VAL A 62 2.87 9.74 -10.77
C VAL A 62 3.96 10.80 -10.62
N PHE A 63 4.51 10.95 -9.42
CA PHE A 63 5.48 12.00 -9.12
C PHE A 63 6.93 11.65 -9.47
N GLU A 64 7.20 10.47 -10.06
CA GLU A 64 8.53 10.03 -10.48
C GLU A 64 9.38 11.15 -11.16
N PRO A 65 8.83 12.00 -12.06
CA PRO A 65 9.63 13.02 -12.74
C PRO A 65 10.34 14.04 -11.83
N CYS A 66 9.82 14.32 -10.63
CA CYS A 66 10.44 15.26 -9.68
C CYS A 66 11.13 14.57 -8.50
N LEU A 67 11.17 13.24 -8.48
CA LEU A 67 11.78 12.49 -7.39
C LEU A 67 13.22 12.10 -7.75
N PRO A 68 14.17 12.16 -6.81
CA PRO A 68 15.52 11.69 -7.08
C PRO A 68 15.53 10.19 -7.34
N ARG A 69 16.12 9.80 -8.48
CA ARG A 69 16.03 8.45 -9.05
C ARG A 69 16.39 7.32 -8.08
N LYS A 70 17.46 7.48 -7.29
CA LYS A 70 17.95 6.44 -6.38
C LYS A 70 17.00 6.24 -5.17
N PRO A 71 16.70 7.26 -4.36
CA PRO A 71 15.72 7.15 -3.27
C PRO A 71 14.33 6.71 -3.74
N HIS A 72 13.84 7.25 -4.86
CA HIS A 72 12.55 6.85 -5.44
C HIS A 72 12.50 5.36 -5.75
N ARG A 73 13.50 4.83 -6.46
CA ARG A 73 13.54 3.41 -6.82
C ARG A 73 13.59 2.50 -5.59
N GLN A 74 14.23 2.92 -4.50
CA GLN A 74 14.24 2.19 -3.24
C GLN A 74 12.83 2.18 -2.62
N ALA A 75 12.24 3.36 -2.40
CA ALA A 75 10.91 3.50 -1.81
C ALA A 75 9.85 2.72 -2.62
N LEU A 76 9.84 2.88 -3.95
CA LEU A 76 8.89 2.19 -4.82
C LEU A 76 9.03 0.66 -4.74
N ARG A 77 10.24 0.14 -4.58
CA ARG A 77 10.47 -1.31 -4.45
C ARG A 77 9.88 -1.84 -3.15
N GLU A 78 10.10 -1.14 -2.04
CA GLU A 78 9.57 -1.54 -0.73
C GLU A 78 8.04 -1.48 -0.71
N VAL A 79 7.46 -0.40 -1.24
CA VAL A 79 6.00 -0.25 -1.37
C VAL A 79 5.40 -1.33 -2.28
N LYS A 80 6.08 -1.71 -3.39
CA LYS A 80 5.63 -2.82 -4.25
C LYS A 80 5.64 -4.16 -3.51
N ARG A 81 6.73 -4.48 -2.82
CA ARG A 81 6.84 -5.71 -2.03
C ARG A 81 5.72 -5.82 -0.99
N LEU A 82 5.42 -4.71 -0.31
CA LEU A 82 4.30 -4.64 0.65
C LEU A 82 2.95 -4.81 -0.05
N ALA A 83 2.74 -4.16 -1.20
CA ALA A 83 1.51 -4.28 -1.98
C ALA A 83 1.25 -5.72 -2.44
N ASP A 84 2.30 -6.42 -2.87
CA ASP A 84 2.22 -7.80 -3.32
C ASP A 84 1.85 -8.73 -2.15
N GLY A 85 2.53 -8.63 -1.00
CA GLY A 85 2.18 -9.42 0.19
C GLY A 85 0.76 -9.18 0.71
N LEU A 86 0.30 -7.92 0.71
CA LEU A 86 -1.09 -7.58 1.05
C LEU A 86 -2.09 -8.15 0.03
N GLY A 87 -1.69 -8.23 -1.24
CA GLY A 87 -2.46 -8.83 -2.32
C GLY A 87 -2.66 -10.33 -2.11
N GLU A 88 -1.59 -11.07 -1.86
CA GLU A 88 -1.62 -12.52 -1.64
C GLU A 88 -2.55 -12.90 -0.48
N ARG A 89 -2.47 -12.20 0.66
CA ARG A 89 -3.39 -12.45 1.79
C ARG A 89 -4.84 -12.11 1.42
N ARG A 90 -5.07 -10.94 0.81
CA ARG A 90 -6.42 -10.46 0.50
C ARG A 90 -7.15 -11.34 -0.51
N GLU A 91 -6.44 -11.93 -1.46
CA GLU A 91 -7.02 -12.84 -2.44
C GLU A 91 -7.69 -14.03 -1.76
N ARG A 92 -7.04 -14.63 -0.75
CA ARG A 92 -7.61 -15.75 0.01
C ARG A 92 -8.83 -15.32 0.81
N ASP A 93 -8.83 -14.12 1.42
CA ASP A 93 -10.03 -13.61 2.11
C ASP A 93 -11.25 -13.57 1.18
N VAL A 94 -11.06 -13.02 -0.03
CA VAL A 94 -12.13 -12.86 -1.01
C VAL A 94 -12.62 -14.22 -1.49
N ALA A 95 -11.71 -15.15 -1.77
CA ALA A 95 -12.05 -16.51 -2.17
C ALA A 95 -12.83 -17.26 -1.09
N ILE A 96 -12.37 -17.19 0.17
CA ILE A 96 -13.05 -17.81 1.32
C ILE A 96 -14.45 -17.22 1.50
N ALA A 97 -14.60 -15.90 1.47
CA ALA A 97 -15.89 -15.24 1.60
C ALA A 97 -16.86 -15.65 0.48
N ALA A 98 -16.39 -15.67 -0.77
CA ALA A 98 -17.19 -16.09 -1.92
C ALA A 98 -17.62 -17.56 -1.82
N LEU A 99 -16.71 -18.45 -1.41
CA LEU A 99 -17.01 -19.88 -1.24
C LEU A 99 -17.96 -20.15 -0.08
N ASN A 100 -17.86 -19.43 1.04
CA ASN A 100 -18.84 -19.54 2.12
C ASN A 100 -20.24 -19.18 1.62
N ALA A 101 -20.40 -18.03 0.97
CA ALA A 101 -21.68 -17.60 0.42
C ALA A 101 -22.24 -18.55 -0.66
N PHE A 102 -21.35 -19.18 -1.44
CA PHE A 102 -21.72 -20.23 -2.39
C PHE A 102 -22.16 -21.51 -1.67
N ASN A 103 -21.43 -21.96 -0.64
CA ASN A 103 -21.70 -23.19 0.10
C ASN A 103 -23.07 -23.18 0.80
N GLU A 104 -23.49 -22.00 1.29
CA GLU A 104 -24.81 -21.79 1.90
C GLU A 104 -25.99 -22.14 0.96
N GLN A 105 -25.75 -22.15 -0.35
CA GLN A 105 -26.77 -22.43 -1.37
C GLN A 105 -26.74 -23.88 -1.89
N MET A 106 -25.77 -24.69 -1.44
CA MET A 106 -25.55 -26.06 -1.94
C MET A 106 -26.31 -27.11 -1.12
N HIS A 107 -26.55 -28.28 -1.71
CA HIS A 107 -27.10 -29.44 -1.00
C HIS A 107 -25.99 -30.25 -0.28
N GLU A 108 -26.39 -31.03 0.73
CA GLU A 108 -25.48 -31.71 1.68
C GLU A 108 -24.32 -32.52 1.06
N PRO A 109 -24.50 -33.24 -0.07
CA PRO A 109 -23.38 -33.97 -0.69
C PRO A 109 -22.27 -33.04 -1.19
N ASP A 110 -22.64 -31.90 -1.78
CA ASP A 110 -21.70 -30.95 -2.38
C ASP A 110 -21.10 -30.02 -1.30
N GLN A 111 -21.85 -29.75 -0.23
CA GLN A 111 -21.39 -28.89 0.87
C GLN A 111 -20.08 -29.39 1.49
N LYS A 112 -19.91 -30.71 1.61
CA LYS A 112 -18.69 -31.32 2.17
C LYS A 112 -17.46 -31.03 1.31
N GLY A 113 -17.61 -31.10 -0.01
CA GLY A 113 -16.54 -30.80 -0.96
C GLY A 113 -16.12 -29.34 -0.90
N VAL A 114 -17.09 -28.42 -0.91
CA VAL A 114 -16.83 -26.97 -0.81
C VAL A 114 -16.18 -26.63 0.55
N SER A 115 -16.64 -27.24 1.64
CA SER A 115 -16.06 -27.04 2.98
C SER A 115 -14.60 -27.49 3.06
N SER A 116 -14.25 -28.59 2.39
CA SER A 116 -12.85 -29.05 2.31
C SER A 116 -11.96 -28.05 1.56
N LEU A 117 -12.46 -27.45 0.47
CA LEU A 117 -11.75 -26.41 -0.27
C LEU A 117 -11.55 -25.14 0.59
N ILE A 118 -12.58 -24.72 1.33
CA ILE A 118 -12.50 -23.57 2.25
C ILE A 118 -11.42 -23.81 3.31
N THR A 119 -11.33 -25.02 3.88
CA THR A 119 -10.29 -25.36 4.86
C THR A 119 -8.89 -25.20 4.28
N ARG A 120 -8.64 -25.71 3.08
CA ARG A 120 -7.35 -25.53 2.40
C ARG A 120 -7.03 -24.06 2.16
N LEU A 121 -8.00 -23.25 1.74
CA LEU A 121 -7.78 -21.81 1.53
C LEU A 121 -7.46 -21.08 2.83
N ARG A 122 -7.99 -21.51 3.98
CA ARG A 122 -7.61 -20.97 5.29
C ARG A 122 -6.17 -21.28 5.67
N GLU A 123 -5.67 -22.46 5.30
CA GLU A 123 -4.25 -22.81 5.48
C GLU A 123 -3.36 -21.92 4.61
N GLU A 124 -3.74 -21.71 3.35
CA GLU A 124 -3.05 -20.80 2.43
C GLU A 124 -3.11 -19.34 2.90
N GLN A 125 -4.25 -18.89 3.45
CA GLN A 125 -4.40 -17.57 4.08
C GLN A 125 -3.45 -17.41 5.26
N ALA A 126 -3.31 -18.43 6.10
CA ALA A 126 -2.41 -18.41 7.25
C ALA A 126 -0.94 -18.37 6.82
N GLU A 127 -0.55 -19.05 5.73
CA GLU A 127 0.79 -18.94 5.16
C GLU A 127 1.05 -17.54 4.60
N ALA A 128 0.15 -17.02 3.77
CA ALA A 128 0.27 -15.65 3.26
C ALA A 128 0.37 -14.61 4.40
N ASN A 129 -0.31 -14.84 5.52
CA ASN A 129 -0.20 -13.98 6.70
C ASN A 129 1.17 -14.10 7.40
N ARG A 130 1.79 -15.28 7.43
CA ARG A 130 3.17 -15.48 7.90
C ARG A 130 4.19 -14.76 7.01
N GLU A 131 4.00 -14.81 5.70
CA GLU A 131 4.85 -14.12 4.73
C GLU A 131 4.68 -12.59 4.78
N LEU A 132 3.46 -12.11 5.06
CA LEU A 132 3.16 -10.69 5.23
C LEU A 132 3.73 -10.13 6.54
N ALA A 133 3.73 -10.91 7.62
CA ALA A 133 4.16 -10.47 8.95
C ALA A 133 5.49 -9.70 9.00
N PRO A 134 6.60 -10.17 8.39
CA PRO A 134 7.86 -9.42 8.39
C PRO A 134 7.82 -8.13 7.57
N LEU A 135 6.82 -7.92 6.70
CA LEU A 135 6.69 -6.68 5.91
C LEU A 135 5.93 -5.58 6.67
N VAL A 136 5.14 -5.97 7.67
CA VAL A 136 4.26 -5.08 8.43
C VAL A 136 4.62 -5.03 9.91
N ASP A 137 5.75 -5.62 10.30
CA ASP A 137 6.28 -5.45 11.65
C ASP A 137 6.72 -4.00 11.90
N THR A 138 6.81 -3.64 13.18
CA THR A 138 7.12 -2.26 13.60
C THR A 138 8.45 -1.78 13.02
N ALA A 139 9.45 -2.67 12.89
CA ALA A 139 10.77 -2.31 12.39
C ALA A 139 10.73 -1.98 10.89
N SER A 140 10.08 -2.81 10.09
CA SER A 140 9.96 -2.66 8.64
C SER A 140 9.11 -1.45 8.27
N LEU A 141 8.00 -1.21 8.98
CA LEU A 141 7.18 -0.03 8.77
C LEU A 141 7.90 1.26 9.16
N SER A 142 8.69 1.24 10.25
CA SER A 142 9.52 2.38 10.63
C SER A 142 10.62 2.67 9.60
N ALA A 143 11.29 1.63 9.08
CA ALA A 143 12.30 1.77 8.03
C ALA A 143 11.72 2.32 6.72
N LEU A 144 10.54 1.84 6.32
CA LEU A 144 9.80 2.37 5.17
C LEU A 144 9.41 3.84 5.39
N GLY A 145 8.90 4.17 6.58
CA GLY A 145 8.57 5.55 6.96
C GLY A 145 9.78 6.49 6.82
N GLN A 146 10.93 6.10 7.36
CA GLN A 146 12.18 6.88 7.24
C GLN A 146 12.62 7.04 5.78
N THR A 147 12.50 5.99 4.97
CA THR A 147 12.84 6.04 3.53
C THR A 147 11.96 7.05 2.79
N LEU A 148 10.65 7.07 3.10
CA LEU A 148 9.68 8.00 2.51
C LEU A 148 9.90 9.43 2.99
N GLU A 149 10.21 9.63 4.28
CA GLU A 149 10.55 10.94 4.84
C GLU A 149 11.80 11.53 4.20
N GLN A 150 12.85 10.72 4.01
CA GLN A 150 14.07 11.15 3.33
C GLN A 150 13.80 11.50 1.86
N LEU A 151 12.96 10.73 1.18
CA LEU A 151 12.52 11.04 -0.18
C LEU A 151 11.80 12.39 -0.23
N VAL A 152 10.85 12.63 0.68
CA VAL A 152 10.12 13.91 0.77
C VAL A 152 11.07 15.08 1.07
N ALA A 153 11.99 14.92 2.01
CA ALA A 153 12.96 15.96 2.37
C ALA A 153 13.86 16.32 1.19
N SER A 154 14.27 15.34 0.39
CA SER A 154 15.13 15.56 -0.78
C SER A 154 14.45 16.38 -1.89
N VAL A 155 13.12 16.29 -2.00
CA VAL A 155 12.32 17.07 -2.97
C VAL A 155 12.20 18.52 -2.52
N ARG A 156 11.98 18.74 -1.22
CA ARG A 156 11.88 20.09 -0.62
C ARG A 156 13.22 20.83 -0.55
N GLY A 157 14.32 20.09 -0.39
CA GLY A 157 15.67 20.64 -0.31
C GLY A 157 16.35 20.84 -1.65
N ALA A 158 15.78 20.37 -2.77
CA ALA A 158 16.32 20.63 -4.08
C ALA A 158 16.11 22.11 -4.42
N PRO A 159 17.18 22.91 -4.67
CA PRO A 159 16.99 24.23 -5.24
C PRO A 159 16.28 24.03 -6.56
N GLY A 160 15.10 24.64 -6.70
CA GLY A 160 14.29 24.55 -7.92
C GLY A 160 15.20 24.74 -9.12
N SER A 161 15.11 23.84 -10.10
CA SER A 161 15.74 24.04 -11.38
C SER A 161 15.22 25.35 -11.96
N SER A 162 15.94 26.43 -11.68
CA SER A 162 15.76 27.72 -12.32
C SER A 162 15.85 27.45 -13.81
N GLY A 163 14.73 27.61 -14.50
CA GLY A 163 14.69 27.50 -15.95
C GLY A 163 15.77 28.42 -16.51
N SER A 164 16.78 27.81 -17.12
CA SER A 164 17.73 28.49 -17.98
C SER A 164 16.97 28.81 -19.26
N GLY A 165 16.25 29.92 -19.23
CA GLY A 165 15.59 30.54 -20.36
C GLY A 165 15.89 32.02 -20.29
N GLU A 166 17.15 32.39 -20.50
CA GLU A 166 17.53 33.77 -20.76
C GLU A 166 18.36 33.80 -22.04
N GLU A 167 17.80 34.54 -22.99
CA GLU A 167 18.31 34.88 -24.30
C GLU A 167 19.67 35.56 -24.22
N ALA A 168 20.58 35.22 -25.14
CA ALA A 168 21.58 36.16 -25.67
C ALA A 168 22.32 35.55 -26.88
N GLY A 169 22.21 36.22 -28.04
CA GLY A 169 23.22 36.19 -29.11
C GLY A 169 22.78 35.57 -30.42
#